data_AF-A0A554MN27-F1
#
_entry.id   AF-A0A554MN27-F1
#
_cell.length_a   1.000
_cell.length_b   1.000
_cell.length_c   1.000
_cell.angle_alpha   90.00
_cell.angle_beta   90.00
_cell.angle_gamma   90.00
#
_symmetry.space_group_name_H-M   'P 1'
#
loop_
_entity.id
_entity.type
_entity.pdbx_description
1 polymer ?
#
loop_
_entity_poly.entity_id
_entity_poly.type
_entity_poly.pdbx_seq_one_letter_code
_entity_poly.pdbx_strand_id
1 'polypeptide(L)'
;MPNHVHALLHFVETRHGASLQNAIRQFGPLQKASLSVAINLYKGSVVRLCRKNGSSSFYWQSRFHDRIIRDKKELENIREYIISNPKKWREDDFFV
;
A
#
# COMPACT_ATOMS: atom_id res chain seq x y z
N MET A 1 -9.87 -0.36 -7.95
CA MET A 1 -10.31 -0.32 -9.36
C MET A 1 -9.77 -1.56 -10.07
N PRO A 2 -10.26 -1.92 -11.26
CA PRO A 2 -9.80 -3.12 -11.97
C PRO A 2 -8.28 -3.18 -12.22
N ASN A 3 -7.62 -2.05 -12.43
CA ASN A 3 -6.17 -1.96 -12.73
C ASN A 3 -5.29 -1.52 -11.55
N HIS A 4 -5.84 -0.93 -10.48
CA HIS A 4 -5.06 -0.44 -9.33
C HIS A 4 -5.85 -0.44 -8.01
N VAL A 5 -5.10 -0.37 -6.90
CA VAL A 5 -5.63 -0.40 -5.53
C VAL A 5 -5.09 0.78 -4.74
N HIS A 6 -5.97 1.48 -4.03
CA HIS A 6 -5.59 2.41 -2.96
C HIS A 6 -5.85 1.74 -1.61
N ALA A 7 -4.92 1.93 -0.67
CA ALA A 7 -5.03 1.42 0.68
C ALA A 7 -4.68 2.53 1.67
N LEU A 8 -5.46 2.60 2.74
CA LEU A 8 -5.18 3.44 3.90
C LEU A 8 -4.60 2.52 4.99
N LEU A 9 -3.35 2.74 5.37
CA LEU A 9 -2.65 1.93 6.36
C LEU A 9 -2.41 2.75 7.63
N HIS A 10 -2.85 2.23 8.77
CA HIS A 10 -2.57 2.78 10.08
C HIS A 10 -1.65 1.83 10.83
N PHE A 11 -0.38 2.23 11.00
CA PHE A 11 0.59 1.48 11.78
C PHE A 11 0.42 1.87 13.24
N VAL A 12 -0.07 0.93 14.04
CA VAL A 12 -0.14 1.09 15.49
C VAL A 12 1.09 0.43 16.08
N GLU A 13 1.83 1.15 16.94
CA GLU A 13 2.84 0.49 17.77
C GLU A 13 2.12 -0.54 18.65
N THR A 14 2.42 -1.82 18.46
CA THR A 14 2.16 -2.79 19.51
C THR A 14 3.05 -2.36 20.68
N ARG A 15 2.46 -1.96 21.81
CA ARG A 15 3.16 -1.70 23.09
C ARG A 15 3.78 -2.98 23.68
N HIS A 16 4.47 -3.77 22.87
CA HIS A 16 5.35 -4.85 23.27
C HIS A 16 6.79 -4.38 23.09
N GLY A 17 7.31 -3.69 24.11
CA GLY A 17 8.71 -3.80 24.53
C GLY A 17 9.83 -3.36 23.58
N ALA A 18 9.59 -2.59 22.53
CA ALA A 18 10.67 -1.99 21.74
C ALA A 18 10.31 -0.55 21.39
N SER A 19 10.81 0.38 22.22
CA SER A 19 10.98 1.78 21.82
C SER A 19 11.64 1.81 20.44
N LEU A 20 11.19 2.72 19.55
CA LEU A 20 12.00 3.16 18.42
C LEU A 20 13.35 3.62 18.99
N GLN A 21 14.33 2.71 19.01
CA GLN A 21 15.71 3.12 19.15
C GLN A 21 15.94 4.08 17.99
N ASN A 22 16.58 5.21 18.26
CA ASN A 22 17.08 6.16 17.27
C ASN A 22 18.06 5.45 16.34
N ALA A 23 17.56 4.55 15.51
CA ALA A 23 18.31 3.79 14.54
C ALA A 23 18.53 4.76 13.38
N ILE A 24 19.73 5.35 13.37
CA ILE A 24 20.28 6.04 12.21
C ILE A 24 19.96 5.18 10.99
N ARG A 25 19.23 5.74 10.02
CA ARG A 25 18.86 5.05 8.78
C ARG A 25 20.14 4.78 7.99
N GLN A 26 20.76 3.63 8.23
CA GLN A 26 21.87 3.15 7.43
C GLN A 26 21.32 2.40 6.21
N PHE A 27 21.97 2.56 5.05
CA PHE A 27 21.72 1.69 3.91
C PHE A 27 22.06 0.25 4.33
N GLY A 28 21.04 -0.59 4.44
CA GLY A 28 21.14 -1.93 5.01
C GLY A 28 19.93 -2.78 4.63
N PRO A 29 19.85 -4.02 5.12
CA PRO A 29 18.73 -4.92 4.84
C PRO A 29 17.39 -4.27 5.24
N LEU A 30 16.32 -4.62 4.50
CA LEU A 30 14.97 -4.10 4.71
C LEU A 30 14.60 -4.12 6.21
N GLN A 31 14.30 -2.95 6.76
CA GLN A 31 13.86 -2.84 8.15
C GLN A 31 12.57 -3.63 8.36
N LYS A 32 12.58 -4.49 9.38
CA LYS A 32 11.40 -5.24 9.82
C LYS A 32 10.29 -4.25 10.16
N ALA A 33 9.05 -4.61 9.80
CA ALA A 33 7.86 -3.77 9.96
C ALA A 33 7.84 -2.41 9.21
N SER A 34 8.71 -2.22 8.19
CA SER A 34 8.61 -1.06 7.31
C SER A 34 7.44 -1.17 6.32
N LEU A 35 6.96 -0.01 5.82
CA LEU A 35 5.96 0.07 4.76
C LEU A 35 6.37 -0.77 3.54
N SER A 36 7.63 -0.69 3.11
CA SER A 36 8.16 -1.44 1.98
C SER A 36 8.05 -2.96 2.17
N VAL A 37 8.29 -3.47 3.39
CA VAL A 37 8.10 -4.90 3.70
C VAL A 37 6.62 -5.28 3.64
N ALA A 38 5.74 -4.47 4.23
CA ALA A 38 4.29 -4.72 4.19
C ALA A 38 3.76 -4.77 2.75
N ILE A 39 4.14 -3.81 1.91
CA ILE A 39 3.71 -3.76 0.50
C ILE A 39 4.31 -4.92 -0.31
N ASN A 40 5.56 -5.31 -0.06
CA ASN A 40 6.18 -6.46 -0.71
C ASN A 40 5.40 -7.75 -0.39
N LEU A 41 5.11 -8.00 0.89
CA LEU A 41 4.34 -9.16 1.33
C LEU A 41 2.93 -9.18 0.74
N TYR A 42 2.25 -8.03 0.69
CA TYR A 42 0.95 -7.90 0.06
C TYR A 42 1.01 -8.23 -1.44
N LYS A 43 1.86 -7.52 -2.20
CA LYS A 43 2.00 -7.71 -3.64
C LYS A 43 2.37 -9.15 -4.01
N GLY A 44 3.34 -9.73 -3.30
CA GLY A 44 3.78 -11.11 -3.50
C GLY A 44 2.69 -12.13 -3.17
N SER A 45 1.91 -11.92 -2.12
CA SER A 45 0.80 -12.79 -1.76
C SER A 45 -0.32 -12.76 -2.79
N VAL A 46 -0.68 -11.58 -3.30
CA VAL A 46 -1.68 -11.45 -4.37
C VAL A 46 -1.19 -12.12 -5.65
N VAL A 47 0.06 -11.92 -6.07
CA VAL A 47 0.62 -12.59 -7.25
C VAL A 47 0.56 -14.12 -7.12
N ARG A 48 0.94 -14.67 -5.95
CA ARG A 48 0.83 -16.11 -5.69
C ARG A 48 -0.61 -16.59 -5.78
N LEU A 49 -1.56 -15.85 -5.21
CA LEU A 49 -2.98 -16.18 -5.26
C LEU A 49 -3.50 -16.15 -6.71
N CYS A 50 -3.22 -15.10 -7.48
CA CYS A 50 -3.62 -14.97 -8.87
C CYS A 50 -3.08 -16.12 -9.73
N ARG A 51 -1.79 -16.45 -9.60
CA ARG A 51 -1.16 -17.57 -10.31
C ARG A 51 -1.82 -18.91 -9.95
N LYS A 52 -2.14 -19.14 -8.67
CA LYS A 52 -2.84 -20.35 -8.22
C LYS A 52 -4.25 -20.46 -8.82
N ASN A 53 -4.90 -19.34 -9.11
CA ASN A 53 -6.25 -19.29 -9.68
C ASN A 53 -6.27 -19.09 -11.20
N GLY A 54 -5.18 -19.41 -11.90
CA GLY A 54 -5.13 -19.41 -13.37
C GLY A 54 -4.78 -18.06 -14.03
N SER A 55 -4.59 -16.99 -13.25
CA SER A 55 -4.11 -15.70 -13.76
C SER A 55 -2.58 -15.63 -13.76
N SER A 56 -1.94 -16.44 -14.60
CA SER A 56 -0.47 -16.56 -14.66
C SER A 56 0.23 -15.30 -15.14
N SER A 57 -0.43 -14.52 -15.99
CA SER A 57 0.06 -13.25 -16.55
C SER A 57 -0.12 -12.05 -15.61
N PHE A 58 -0.72 -12.22 -14.43
CA PHE A 58 -0.89 -11.12 -13.49
C PHE A 58 0.45 -10.65 -12.94
N TYR A 59 0.68 -9.33 -12.98
CA TYR A 59 1.81 -8.69 -12.34
C TYR A 59 1.42 -7.31 -11.80
N TRP A 60 2.15 -6.88 -10.76
CA TRP A 60 2.06 -5.51 -10.28
C TRP A 60 3.04 -4.62 -11.05
N GLN A 61 2.65 -3.36 -11.27
CA GLN A 61 3.62 -2.32 -11.59
C GLN A 61 4.72 -2.26 -10.51
N SER A 62 5.95 -2.00 -10.95
CA SER A 62 7.10 -1.80 -10.06
C SER A 62 6.88 -0.59 -9.15
N ARG A 63 7.47 -0.64 -7.95
CA ARG A 63 7.34 0.40 -6.90
C ARG A 63 5.88 0.62 -6.48
N PHE A 64 5.62 1.64 -5.67
CA PHE A 64 4.29 2.06 -5.24
C PHE A 64 4.34 3.54 -4.89
N HIS A 65 3.18 4.20 -4.91
CA HIS A 65 3.03 5.55 -4.41
C HIS A 65 2.60 5.50 -2.95
N ASP A 66 3.25 6.28 -2.09
CA ASP A 66 2.89 6.43 -0.69
C ASP A 66 2.84 7.90 -0.28
N ARG A 67 2.01 8.18 0.73
CA ARG A 67 1.81 9.51 1.30
C ARG A 67 1.51 9.40 2.79
N ILE A 68 2.26 10.12 3.61
CA ILE A 68 2.00 10.24 5.05
C ILE A 68 0.89 11.26 5.27
N ILE A 69 -0.20 10.83 5.91
CA ILE A 69 -1.34 11.67 6.28
C ILE A 69 -1.04 12.33 7.62
N ARG A 70 -1.05 13.66 7.66
CA ARG A 70 -0.54 14.44 8.80
C ARG A 70 -1.62 15.10 9.64
N ASP A 71 -2.83 15.22 9.10
CA ASP A 71 -3.95 15.83 9.79
C ASP A 71 -5.30 15.20 9.44
N LYS A 72 -6.32 15.57 10.20
CA LYS A 72 -7.67 15.04 10.05
C LYS A 72 -8.32 15.45 8.73
N LYS A 73 -8.08 16.67 8.25
CA LYS A 73 -8.68 17.17 7.01
C LYS A 73 -8.16 16.36 5.81
N GLU A 74 -6.86 16.12 5.77
CA GLU A 74 -6.22 15.27 4.78
C GLU A 74 -6.75 13.83 4.83
N LEU A 75 -6.94 13.29 6.04
CA LEU A 75 -7.51 11.96 6.23
C LEU A 75 -8.93 11.84 5.64
N GLU A 76 -9.81 12.81 5.92
CA GLU A 76 -11.16 12.79 5.36
C GLU A 76 -11.16 12.92 3.84
N ASN A 77 -10.35 13.83 3.29
CA ASN A 77 -10.21 13.98 1.84
C ASN A 77 -9.76 12.68 1.15
N ILE A 78 -8.79 11.96 1.75
CA ILE A 78 -8.30 10.69 1.20
C ILE A 78 -9.35 9.59 1.31
N ARG A 79 -10.12 9.54 2.40
CA ARG A 79 -11.23 8.59 2.53
C ARG A 79 -12.30 8.83 1.47
N GLU A 80 -12.72 10.08 1.30
CA GLU A 80 -13.68 10.47 0.28
C GLU A 80 -13.17 10.13 -1.13
N TYR A 81 -11.90 10.39 -1.40
CA TYR A 81 -11.26 10.00 -2.66
C TYR A 81 -11.32 8.49 -2.88
N ILE A 82 -10.88 7.66 -1.93
CA ILE A 82 -10.87 6.20 -2.07
C ILE A 82 -12.28 5.65 -2.31
N ILE A 83 -13.29 6.18 -1.60
CA ILE A 83 -14.69 5.75 -1.73
C ILE A 83 -15.29 6.18 -3.07
N SER A 84 -14.96 7.38 -3.54
CA SER A 84 -15.53 7.94 -4.77
C SER A 84 -14.83 7.46 -6.05
N ASN A 85 -13.55 7.08 -5.97
CA ASN A 85 -12.77 6.72 -7.17
C ASN A 85 -13.34 5.55 -7.98
N PRO A 86 -13.89 4.47 -7.39
CA PRO A 86 -14.54 3.42 -8.18
C PRO A 86 -15.69 3.93 -9.06
N LYS A 87 -16.40 4.99 -8.64
CA LYS A 87 -17.48 5.60 -9.42
C LYS A 87 -16.93 6.41 -10.60
N LYS A 88 -15.78 7.05 -10.39
CA LYS A 88 -15.06 7.85 -11.41
C LYS A 88 -14.16 7.00 -12.30
N TRP A 89 -14.19 5.67 -12.15
CA TRP A 89 -13.29 4.78 -12.89
C TRP A 89 -13.41 4.93 -14.42
N ARG A 90 -14.60 5.21 -14.95
CA ARG A 90 -14.82 5.44 -16.38
C ARG A 90 -14.16 6.71 -16.93
N GLU A 91 -13.75 7.61 -16.03
CA GLU A 91 -13.12 8.89 -16.35
C GLU A 91 -11.59 8.83 -16.10
N ASP A 92 -11.05 7.67 -15.74
CA ASP A 92 -9.62 7.48 -15.46
C ASP A 92 -8.80 7.53 -16.75
N ASP A 93 -7.63 8.19 -16.70
CA ASP A 93 -6.73 8.35 -17.85
C ASP A 93 -6.24 7.00 -18.42
N PHE A 94 -6.31 5.93 -17.62
CA PHE A 94 -5.94 4.56 -18.01
C PHE A 94 -7.16 3.64 -18.10
N PHE A 95 -8.36 4.18 -18.27
CA PHE A 95 -9.55 3.40 -18.56
C PHE A 95 -9.41 2.71 -19.93
N VAL A 96 -9.61 1.39 -19.97
CA VAL A 96 -9.59 0.54 -21.17
C VAL A 96 -10.94 -0.12 -21.33
#